data_AF-A0A2I1DIY2-F1
#
_entry.id   AF-A0A2I1DIY2-F1
#
_cell.length_a   1.000
_cell.length_b   1.000
_cell.length_c   1.000
_cell.angle_alpha   90.00
_cell.angle_beta   90.00
_cell.angle_gamma   90.00
#
_symmetry.space_group_name_H-M   'P 1'
#
loop_
_entity.id
_entity.type
_entity.pdbx_description
1 polymer ?
#
loop_
_entity_poly.entity_id
_entity_poly.type
_entity_poly.pdbx_seq_one_letter_code
_entity_poly.pdbx_strand_id
1 'polypeptide(L)' 'MKTKPMPRSQMQMYCMARDKIAKENQAFMEAITDKVNPMTDRDLEALIARRPQVWGRFSGFLGKLGNPQ' A
#
# COMPACT_ATOMS: atom_id res chain seq x y z
N MET A 1 10.21 -15.36 33.36
CA MET A 1 11.24 -14.42 32.88
C MET A 1 10.76 -13.82 31.57
N LYS A 2 10.63 -12.49 31.45
CA LYS A 2 10.33 -11.84 30.16
C LYS A 2 11.65 -11.51 29.49
N THR A 3 11.95 -12.12 28.35
CA THR A 3 13.17 -11.84 27.59
C THR A 3 13.06 -10.48 26.91
N LYS A 4 14.11 -9.66 27.03
CA LYS A 4 14.19 -8.36 26.36
C LYS A 4 14.50 -8.60 24.87
N PRO A 5 13.72 -8.06 23.93
CA PRO A 5 13.99 -8.28 22.51
C PRO A 5 15.34 -7.64 22.13
N MET A 6 16.18 -8.39 21.43
CA MET A 6 17.44 -7.87 20.91
C MET A 6 17.15 -6.77 19.87
N PRO A 7 17.90 -5.65 19.88
CA PRO A 7 17.76 -4.61 18.87
C PRO A 7 18.07 -5.19 17.49
N ARG A 8 17.26 -4.80 16.50
CA ARG A 8 17.42 -5.24 15.10
C ARG A 8 18.66 -4.59 14.49
N SER A 9 19.37 -5.33 13.64
CA SER A 9 20.46 -4.76 12.85
C SER A 9 19.93 -3.80 11.77
N GLN A 10 20.78 -2.90 11.27
CA GLN A 10 20.42 -2.00 10.16
C GLN A 10 19.92 -2.78 8.93
N MET A 11 20.58 -3.89 8.61
CA MET A 11 20.17 -4.78 7.52
C MET A 11 18.77 -5.37 7.75
N GLN A 12 18.47 -5.81 8.97
CA GLN A 12 17.13 -6.31 9.31
C GLN A 12 16.07 -5.22 9.20
N MET A 13 16.36 -4.00 9.68
CA MET A 13 15.44 -2.87 9.55
C MET A 13 15.18 -2.52 8.08
N TYR A 14 16.22 -2.52 7.24
CA TYR A 14 16.10 -2.30 5.81
C TYR A 14 15.22 -3.36 5.14
N CYS A 15 15.51 -4.65 5.37
CA CYS A 15 14.72 -5.74 4.79
C CYS A 15 13.24 -5.65 5.21
N MET A 16 12.97 -5.36 6.48
CA MET A 16 11.59 -5.21 6.97
C MET A 16 10.86 -4.04 6.31
N ALA A 17 11.53 -2.90 6.13
CA ALA A 17 10.94 -1.75 5.43
C ALA A 17 10.64 -2.09 3.96
N ARG A 18 11.59 -2.75 3.28
CA ARG A 18 11.44 -3.18 1.89
C ARG A 18 10.27 -4.16 1.74
N ASP A 19 10.19 -5.18 2.60
CA ASP A 19 9.13 -6.19 2.56
C ASP A 19 7.77 -5.59 2.85
N LYS A 20 7.69 -4.60 3.77
CA LYS A 20 6.46 -3.85 4.03
C LYS A 20 5.99 -3.10 2.79
N ILE A 21 6.88 -2.35 2.13
CA ILE A 21 6.55 -1.60 0.91
C ILE A 21 6.10 -2.53 -0.21
N ALA A 22 6.79 -3.67 -0.38
CA ALA A 22 6.45 -4.67 -1.39
C ALA A 22 5.04 -5.26 -1.19
N LYS A 23 4.69 -5.61 0.05
CA LYS A 23 3.34 -6.11 0.40
C LYS A 23 2.26 -5.07 0.14
N GLU A 24 2.51 -3.82 0.51
CA GLU A 24 1.56 -2.72 0.26
C GLU A 24 1.36 -2.48 -1.23
N ASN A 25 2.43 -2.52 -2.04
CA ASN A 25 2.32 -2.45 -3.50
C ASN A 25 1.52 -3.62 -4.07
N GLN A 26 1.78 -4.85 -3.61
CA GLN A 26 1.07 -6.03 -4.06
C GLN A 26 -0.43 -5.92 -3.74
N ALA A 27 -0.80 -5.54 -2.52
CA ALA A 27 -2.19 -5.36 -2.13
C ALA A 27 -2.91 -4.29 -2.97
N PHE A 28 -2.22 -3.19 -3.30
CA PHE A 28 -2.76 -2.18 -4.21
C PHE A 28 -2.99 -2.75 -5.62
N MET A 29 -2.02 -3.50 -6.17
CA MET A 29 -2.15 -4.14 -7.48
C MET A 29 -3.31 -5.14 -7.52
N GLU A 30 -3.47 -5.96 -6.48
CA GLU A 30 -4.59 -6.89 -6.33
C GLU A 30 -5.92 -6.13 -6.32
N ALA A 31 -6.01 -5.01 -5.60
CA ALA A 31 -7.24 -4.22 -5.53
C ALA A 31 -7.63 -3.57 -6.87
N ILE A 32 -6.67 -3.05 -7.64
CA ILE A 32 -6.98 -2.41 -8.94
C ILE A 32 -7.21 -3.42 -10.07
N THR A 33 -6.76 -4.67 -9.91
CA THR A 33 -6.92 -5.75 -10.90
C THR A 33 -7.98 -6.77 -10.52
N ASP A 34 -8.72 -6.54 -9.42
CA ASP A 34 -9.81 -7.42 -9.00
C ASP A 34 -10.87 -7.54 -10.10
N LYS A 35 -11.30 -8.76 -10.39
CA LYS A 35 -12.20 -9.05 -11.51
C LYS A 35 -13.67 -8.70 -11.22
N VAL A 36 -14.03 -8.55 -9.96
CA VAL A 36 -15.42 -8.38 -9.51
C VAL A 36 -15.66 -6.95 -9.03
N ASN A 37 -14.69 -6.37 -8.32
CA ASN A 37 -14.75 -5.05 -7.73
C ASN A 37 -13.38 -4.36 -7.80
N PRO A 38 -12.90 -3.98 -9.00
CA PRO A 38 -11.66 -3.24 -9.14
C PRO A 38 -11.78 -1.87 -8.47
N MET A 39 -10.74 -1.47 -7.74
CA MET A 39 -10.64 -0.13 -7.18
C MET A 39 -10.65 0.93 -8.30
N THR A 40 -11.50 1.94 -8.15
CA THR A 40 -11.65 3.02 -9.12
C THR A 40 -10.78 4.23 -8.79
N ASP A 41 -10.64 5.17 -9.74
CA ASP A 41 -9.98 6.46 -9.48
C ASP A 41 -10.67 7.24 -8.35
N ARG A 42 -12.01 7.20 -8.30
CA ARG A 42 -12.80 7.85 -7.24
C ARG A 42 -12.53 7.25 -5.87
N ASP A 43 -12.39 5.93 -5.79
CA ASP A 43 -12.04 5.26 -4.54
C ASP A 43 -10.64 5.66 -4.08
N LEU A 44 -9.67 5.68 -5.00
CA LEU A 44 -8.31 6.09 -4.70
C LEU A 44 -8.26 7.55 -4.24
N GLU A 45 -8.98 8.46 -4.88
CA GLU A 45 -9.10 9.86 -4.47
C GLU A 45 -9.69 9.98 -3.05
N ALA A 46 -10.78 9.27 -2.76
CA ALA A 46 -11.39 9.26 -1.43
C ALA A 46 -10.45 8.68 -0.35
N LEU A 47 -9.68 7.65 -0.69
CA LEU A 47 -8.69 7.04 0.20
C LEU A 47 -7.51 7.98 0.48
N ILE A 48 -7.03 8.71 -0.55
CA ILE A 48 -5.98 9.72 -0.41
C ILE A 48 -6.47 10.87 0.48
N ALA A 49 -7.68 11.38 0.25
CA ALA A 49 -8.27 12.44 1.07
C ALA A 49 -8.43 12.00 2.54
N ARG A 50 -8.79 10.73 2.78
CA ARG A 50 -8.99 10.19 4.13
C ARG A 50 -7.67 9.89 4.86
N ARG A 51 -6.65 9.37 4.17
CA ARG A 51 -5.36 8.96 4.77
C ARG A 51 -4.20 9.23 3.80
N PRO A 52 -3.81 10.49 3.59
CA PRO A 52 -2.81 10.87 2.59
C PRO A 52 -1.43 10.24 2.85
N GLN A 53 -1.07 10.00 4.11
CA GLN A 53 0.18 9.36 4.51
C GLN A 53 0.27 7.87 4.14
N VAL A 54 -0.88 7.22 3.86
CA VAL A 54 -0.95 5.81 3.46
C VAL A 54 -1.10 5.70 1.94
N TRP A 55 -2.11 6.39 1.40
CA TRP A 55 -2.51 6.23 0.01
C TRP A 55 -1.87 7.25 -0.95
N GLY A 56 -1.31 8.35 -0.45
CA GLY A 56 -0.73 9.41 -1.27
C GLY A 56 0.41 8.95 -2.17
N ARG A 57 1.14 7.89 -1.78
CA ARG A 57 2.17 7.24 -2.62
C ARG A 57 1.62 6.65 -3.92
N PHE A 58 0.32 6.35 -3.99
CA PHE A 58 -0.35 5.80 -5.17
C PHE A 58 -1.04 6.88 -6.01
N SER A 59 -0.93 8.17 -5.65
CA SER A 59 -1.54 9.29 -6.40
C SER A 59 -1.17 9.32 -7.89
N GLY A 60 0.01 8.83 -8.27
CA GLY A 60 0.44 8.70 -9.67
C GLY A 60 -0.37 7.71 -10.52
N PHE A 61 -1.28 6.95 -9.91
CA PHE A 61 -2.24 6.06 -10.58
C PHE A 61 -3.60 6.70 -10.84
N LEU A 62 -3.89 7.89 -10.29
CA LEU A 62 -5.11 8.62 -10.61
C LEU A 62 -5.17 8.90 -12.13
N GLY A 63 -6.31 8.58 -12.75
CA GLY A 63 -6.54 8.69 -14.19
C GLY A 63 -6.02 7.48 -14.99
N LYS A 64 -5.52 6.43 -14.32
CA LYS A 64 -5.01 5.21 -14.94
C LYS A 64 -5.74 3.95 -14.46
N LEU A 65 -6.61 4.07 -13.45
CA LEU A 65 -7.39 2.95 -12.97
C LEU A 65 -8.56 2.69 -13.93
N GLY A 66 -8.95 1.43 -14.07
CA GLY A 66 -10.08 1.07 -14.93
C GLY A 66 -11.38 1.57 -14.30
N ASN A 67 -12.11 2.43 -15.01
CA ASN A 67 -13.47 2.79 -14.63
C ASN A 67 -14.44 1.69 -15.07
N PRO A 68 -15.20 1.05 -14.17
CA PRO A 68 -16.60 0.82 -14.42
C PRO A 68 -17.36 2.12 -14.08
N GLN A 69 -17.68 2.88 -15.14
CA GLN A 69 -18.46 4.14 -15.22
C GLN A 69 -17.68 5.44 -15.18
#